data_AF-A0A7V9VDB2-F1
#
_entry.id   AF-A0A7V9VDB2-F1
#
_cell.length_a   1.000
_cell.length_b   1.000
_cell.length_c   1.000
_cell.angle_alpha   90.00
_cell.angle_beta   90.00
_cell.angle_gamma   90.00
#
_symmetry.space_group_name_H-M   'P 1'
#
loop_
_entity.id
_entity.type
_entity.pdbx_description
1 polymer ?
#
loop_
_entity_poly.entity_id
_entity_poly.type
_entity_poly.pdbx_seq_one_letter_code
_entity_poly.pdbx_strand_id
1 'polypeptide(L)'
;MTVRVYLTAVRVHPEGPQPGDLAAERFFVHASEVPECWVETESGSVPERGRTVTFAFTRPMGLGFGRISGTIERTVRKGQRGQAAANPVP
;
A
#
# COMPACT_ATOMS: atom_id res chain seq x y z
N MET A 1 3.21 -7.73 -10.59
CA MET A 1 2.02 -8.14 -9.82
C MET A 1 1.82 -7.10 -8.74
N THR A 2 0.72 -6.36 -8.73
CA THR A 2 0.50 -5.30 -7.74
C THR A 2 -0.01 -5.89 -6.43
N VAL A 3 0.53 -5.44 -5.30
CA VAL A 3 0.09 -5.82 -3.96
C VAL A 3 -0.45 -4.58 -3.26
N ARG A 4 -1.63 -4.71 -2.66
CA ARG A 4 -2.17 -3.71 -1.74
C ARG A 4 -1.79 -4.10 -0.32
N VAL A 5 -1.06 -3.23 0.37
CA VAL A 5 -0.58 -3.41 1.73
C VAL A 5 -1.36 -2.48 2.65
N TYR A 6 -2.16 -3.06 3.53
CA TYR A 6 -2.92 -2.31 4.53
C TYR A 6 -2.04 -2.10 5.75
N LEU A 7 -2.07 -0.88 6.28
CA LEU A 7 -1.18 -0.42 7.32
C LEU A 7 -1.95 0.10 8.53
N THR A 8 -1.44 -0.23 9.71
CA THR A 8 -1.80 0.42 10.96
C THR A 8 -0.62 1.27 11.47
N ALA A 9 -0.88 2.12 12.48
CA ALA A 9 0.10 3.03 13.07
C ALA A 9 0.85 3.88 12.02
N VAL A 10 0.13 4.36 11.00
CA VAL A 10 0.70 5.04 9.84
C VAL A 10 1.28 6.40 10.23
N ARG A 11 2.49 6.68 9.71
CA ARG A 11 3.14 7.98 9.77
C ARG A 11 3.61 8.38 8.38
N VAL A 12 3.55 9.67 8.07
CA VAL A 12 4.09 10.25 6.85
C VAL A 12 5.32 11.09 7.17
N HIS A 13 6.30 11.10 6.27
CA HIS A 13 7.56 11.82 6.47
C HIS A 13 7.88 12.72 5.27
N PRO A 14 8.37 13.95 5.52
CA PRO A 14 8.69 14.92 4.48
C PRO A 14 9.93 14.57 3.66
N GLU A 15 10.79 13.69 4.17
CA GLU A 15 12.06 13.38 3.49
C GLU A 15 11.84 12.59 2.19
N GLY A 16 12.84 12.68 1.31
CA GLY A 16 12.93 11.85 0.11
C GLY A 16 13.25 10.38 0.44
N PRO A 17 13.20 9.48 -0.57
CA PRO A 17 13.41 8.05 -0.39
C PRO A 17 14.71 7.71 0.35
N GLN A 18 14.65 6.73 1.26
CA GLN A 18 15.81 6.21 1.99
C GLN A 18 16.11 4.75 1.61
N PRO A 19 17.36 4.29 1.83
CA PRO A 19 17.70 2.88 1.67
C PRO A 19 16.78 1.98 2.50
N GLY A 20 16.21 0.95 1.86
CA GLY A 20 15.27 0.01 2.48
C GLY A 20 13.80 0.39 2.34
N ASP A 21 13.47 1.57 1.83
CA ASP A 21 12.10 1.91 1.48
C ASP A 21 11.61 1.07 0.29
N LEU A 22 10.37 0.59 0.37
CA LEU A 22 9.69 -0.03 -0.75
C LEU A 22 9.06 1.04 -1.66
N ALA A 23 8.94 0.72 -2.95
CA ALA A 23 8.23 1.59 -3.89
C ALA A 23 6.73 1.66 -3.56
N ALA A 24 6.19 2.87 -3.48
CA ALA A 24 4.75 3.12 -3.49
C ALA A 24 4.31 3.72 -4.83
N GLU A 25 3.37 3.07 -5.49
CA GLU A 25 2.70 3.65 -6.66
C GLU A 25 1.44 4.41 -6.27
N ARG A 26 0.76 3.99 -5.20
CA ARG A 26 -0.41 4.70 -4.65
C ARG A 26 -0.42 4.64 -3.13
N PHE A 27 -0.91 5.70 -2.52
CA PHE A 27 -1.24 5.75 -1.11
C PHE A 27 -2.69 6.22 -0.97
N PHE A 28 -3.45 5.53 -0.15
CA PHE A 28 -4.85 5.83 0.10
C PHE A 28 -5.10 5.92 1.59
N VAL A 29 -5.87 6.95 1.97
CA VAL A 29 -6.30 7.22 3.33
C VAL A 29 -7.81 7.38 3.30
N HIS A 30 -8.50 6.57 4.08
CA HIS A 30 -9.92 6.69 4.33
C HIS A 30 -10.14 7.00 5.81
N ALA A 31 -10.46 8.26 6.09
CA ALA A 31 -10.72 8.76 7.43
C ALA A 31 -12.21 8.59 7.80
N SER A 32 -12.70 7.35 7.82
CA SER A 32 -14.02 7.01 8.37
C SER A 32 -13.93 6.69 9.87
N GLU A 33 -15.05 6.26 10.47
CA GLU A 33 -15.09 5.83 11.87
C GLU A 33 -14.04 4.76 12.20
N VAL A 34 -13.79 3.84 11.27
CA VAL A 34 -12.66 2.91 11.32
C VAL A 34 -11.67 3.33 10.24
N PRO A 35 -10.61 4.10 10.59
CA PRO A 35 -9.69 4.62 9.62
C PRO A 35 -8.95 3.50 8.90
N GLU A 36 -8.88 3.57 7.57
CA GLU A 36 -8.19 2.60 6.74
C GLU A 36 -7.11 3.29 5.91
N CYS A 37 -5.89 2.75 5.97
CA CYS A 37 -4.75 3.23 5.17
C CYS A 37 -4.14 2.06 4.41
N TRP A 38 -3.85 2.27 3.13
CA TRP A 38 -3.11 1.27 2.35
C TRP A 38 -2.21 1.89 1.29
N VAL A 39 -1.19 1.12 0.93
CA VAL A 39 -0.24 1.43 -0.15
C VAL A 39 -0.38 0.36 -1.23
N GLU A 40 -0.42 0.75 -2.50
CA GLU A 40 -0.16 -0.17 -3.61
C GLU A 40 1.34 -0.13 -3.94
N THR A 41 1.92 -1.32 -4.03
CA THR A 41 3.34 -1.56 -4.35
C THR A 41 3.45 -2.66 -5.40
N GLU A 42 4.41 -2.54 -6.32
CA GLU A 42 4.84 -3.65 -7.18
C GLU A 42 6.02 -4.44 -6.59
N SER A 43 6.47 -4.06 -5.38
CA SER A 43 7.54 -4.77 -4.69
C SER A 43 7.15 -6.22 -4.40
N GLY A 44 8.02 -7.15 -4.80
CA GLY A 44 7.89 -8.57 -4.48
C GLY A 44 8.31 -8.93 -3.06
N SER A 45 8.92 -8.00 -2.33
CA SER A 45 9.55 -8.22 -1.01
C SER A 45 8.81 -7.54 0.14
N VAL A 46 7.49 -7.38 0.03
CA VAL A 46 6.67 -6.88 1.14
C VAL A 46 6.84 -7.78 2.36
N PRO A 47 7.22 -7.23 3.54
CA PRO A 47 7.38 -8.02 4.75
C PRO A 47 6.09 -8.70 5.21
N GLU A 48 6.22 -9.65 6.13
CA GLU A 48 5.08 -10.34 6.73
C GLU A 48 4.23 -9.41 7.61
N ARG A 49 2.98 -9.84 7.86
CA ARG A 49 2.06 -9.18 8.79
C ARG A 49 2.72 -8.95 10.16
N GLY A 50 2.45 -7.80 10.77
CA GLY A 50 3.00 -7.40 12.07
C GLY A 50 4.39 -6.77 11.99
N ARG A 51 5.06 -6.78 10.83
CA ARG A 51 6.32 -6.08 10.63
C ARG A 51 6.11 -4.63 10.25
N THR A 52 7.06 -3.79 10.66
CA THR A 52 7.12 -2.40 10.21
C THR A 52 7.72 -2.36 8.81
N VAL A 53 7.17 -1.48 7.98
CA VAL A 53 7.62 -1.25 6.60
C VAL A 53 7.60 0.24 6.34
N THR A 54 8.52 0.69 5.50
CA THR A 54 8.54 2.06 4.99
C THR A 54 8.45 2.02 3.48
N PHE A 55 7.69 2.94 2.92
CA PHE A 55 7.50 3.16 1.51
C PHE A 55 7.92 4.57 1.14
N ALA A 56 8.41 4.73 -0.09
CA ALA A 56 8.62 6.02 -0.72
C ALA A 56 7.85 6.09 -2.04
N PHE A 57 7.23 7.23 -2.33
CA PHE A 57 6.56 7.40 -3.61
C PHE A 57 7.55 7.29 -4.77
N THR A 58 7.16 6.55 -5.80
CA THR A 58 7.96 6.39 -7.02
C THR A 58 8.03 7.66 -7.88
N ARG A 59 7.15 8.64 -7.61
CA ARG A 59 7.06 9.92 -8.34
C ARG A 59 6.74 11.05 -7.35
N PRO A 60 7.29 12.26 -7.55
CA PRO A 60 6.88 13.43 -6.77
C PRO A 60 5.39 13.72 -6.93
N MET A 61 4.69 13.95 -5.82
CA MET A 61 3.23 14.19 -5.82
C MET A 61 2.80 15.58 -5.30
N GLY A 62 3.72 16.38 -4.75
CA GLY A 62 3.39 17.70 -4.19
C GLY A 62 2.55 17.67 -2.91
N LEU A 63 2.52 16.54 -2.19
CA LEU A 63 1.69 16.34 -1.00
C LEU A 63 2.31 16.87 0.31
N GLY A 64 3.53 17.42 0.25
CA GLY A 64 4.30 17.81 1.45
C GLY A 64 4.95 16.64 2.19
N PHE A 65 4.78 15.40 1.72
CA PHE A 65 5.50 14.21 2.19
C PHE A 65 5.89 13.29 1.03
N GLY A 66 6.99 12.56 1.22
CA GLY A 66 7.55 11.64 0.23
C GLY A 66 7.52 10.18 0.68
N ARG A 67 7.36 9.94 1.98
CA ARG A 67 7.47 8.61 2.60
C ARG A 67 6.30 8.29 3.50
N ILE A 68 5.98 7.00 3.59
CA ILE A 68 4.95 6.43 4.45
C ILE A 68 5.55 5.27 5.23
N SER A 69 5.46 5.28 6.56
CA SER A 69 5.81 4.14 7.39
C SER A 69 4.59 3.61 8.13
N GLY A 70 4.54 2.31 8.38
CA GLY A 70 3.49 1.71 9.21
C GLY A 70 3.76 0.25 9.49
N THR A 71 2.86 -0.37 10.25
CA THR A 71 2.88 -1.81 10.53
C THR A 71 1.92 -2.53 9.60
N ILE A 72 2.37 -3.63 8.99
CA ILE A 72 1.56 -4.39 8.05
C ILE A 72 0.43 -5.09 8.79
N GLU A 73 -0.80 -4.73 8.47
CA GLU A 73 -2.00 -5.39 8.99
C GLU A 73 -2.39 -6.59 8.11
N ARG A 74 -2.40 -6.40 6.79
CA ARG A 74 -2.71 -7.44 5.79
C ARG A 74 -2.23 -7.04 4.39
N THR A 75 -2.07 -8.03 3.51
CA THR A 75 -1.70 -7.82 2.10
C THR A 75 -2.71 -8.48 1.18
N VAL A 76 -3.08 -7.81 0.09
CA VAL A 76 -3.98 -8.34 -0.95
C VAL A 76 -3.25 -8.30 -2.28
N ARG A 77 -2.97 -9.46 -2.88
CA ARG A 77 -2.36 -9.55 -4.21
C ARG A 77 -3.44 -9.33 -5.27
N LYS A 78 -3.26 -8.30 -6.11
CA LYS A 78 -4.15 -8.04 -7.24
C LYS A 78 -3.77 -8.96 -8.40
N GLY A 79 -4.36 -10.15 -8.44
CA GLY A 79 -4.38 -10.97 -9.65
C GLY A 79 -5.19 -10.29 -10.76
N GLN A 80 -4.96 -10.65 -12.02
CA GLN A 80 -5.82 -10.29 -13.15
C GLN A 80 -7.24 -10.85 -12.91
N ARG A 81 -8.05 -10.17 -12.09
CA ARG A 81 -9.46 -10.52 -11.89
C ARG A 81 -10.29 -9.81 -12.94
N GLY A 82 -10.11 -10.27 -14.18
CA GLY A 82 -10.99 -10.02 -15.31
C GLY A 82 -11.50 -11.36 -15.83
N GLN A 83 -12.20 -12.13 -14.99
CA GLN A 83 -13.10 -13.25 -15.34
C GLN A 83 -13.51 -13.97 -14.05
N ALA A 84 -14.62 -13.53 -13.45
CA ALA A 84 -15.46 -14.37 -12.59
C ALA A 84 -16.77 -13.62 -12.32
N ALA A 85 -17.75 -13.82 -13.20
CA ALA A 85 -19.20 -13.93 -12.93
C ALA A 85 -20.00 -13.64 -14.22
N ALA A 86 -19.79 -14.44 -15.27
CA ALA A 86 -20.90 -14.70 -16.18
C ALA A 86 -21.76 -15.75 -15.47
N ASN A 87 -22.92 -15.33 -14.97
CA ASN A 87 -23.90 -16.20 -14.32
C ASN A 87 -24.24 -17.39 -15.24
N PRO A 88 -24.27 -18.63 -14.75
CA PRO A 88 -25.09 -19.65 -15.39
C PRO A 88 -26.55 -19.33 -15.04
N VAL A 89 -27.33 -18.92 -16.04
CA VAL A 89 -28.79 -18.85 -15.94
C VAL A 89 -29.32 -20.31 -15.96
N PRO A 90 -30.30 -20.66 -15.10
CA PRO A 90 -30.91 -21.99 -15.08
C PRO A 90 -31.64 -22.36 -16.38
#